data_AF-A0A2A5FMI6-F1
#
_entry.id   AF-A0A2A5FMI6-F1
#
_cell.length_a   1.000
_cell.length_b   1.000
_cell.length_c   1.000
_cell.angle_alpha   90.00
_cell.angle_beta   90.00
_cell.angle_gamma   90.00
#
_symmetry.space_group_name_H-M   'P 1'
#
loop_
_entity.id
_entity.type
_entity.pdbx_description
1 polymer ?
#
loop_
_entity_poly.entity_id
_entity_poly.type
_entity_poly.pdbx_seq_one_letter_code
_entity_poly.pdbx_strand_id
1 'polypeptide(L)'
;MCNSISVFSQLRSELKVAPDKVFSAMIKYAEKEDSVNLIKSMKHIDPLLIRFQQQYDRDFKLIIKEDLKEGSSSDVLIVINDLIYTDIIDILNGVKNGEIETNKGVWIKIAYKDYVLISPYVVSVDNGFEQDRLLKNNFHKLMSIHSSESGYLSNGENSNINSDLLTIMIELLRKCMS
;
A
#
# COMPACT_ATOMS: atom_id res chain seq x y z
N MET A 1 -23.75 -5.06 20.76
CA MET A 1 -23.44 -4.48 19.43
C MET A 1 -22.36 -5.36 18.83
N CYS A 2 -22.66 -6.10 17.77
CA CYS A 2 -21.65 -6.88 17.06
C CYS A 2 -20.81 -5.91 16.22
N ASN A 3 -19.53 -5.78 16.53
CA ASN A 3 -18.57 -5.09 15.67
C ASN A 3 -18.53 -5.83 14.33
N SER A 4 -19.12 -5.28 13.27
CA SER A 4 -18.86 -5.76 11.93
C SER A 4 -17.42 -5.38 11.60
N ILE A 5 -16.50 -6.32 11.82
CA ILE A 5 -15.13 -6.19 11.32
C ILE A 5 -15.24 -6.05 9.81
N SER A 6 -14.77 -4.94 9.25
CA SER A 6 -14.84 -4.72 7.81
C SER A 6 -14.09 -5.84 7.09
N VAL A 7 -14.57 -6.26 5.91
CA VAL A 7 -13.91 -7.27 5.07
C VAL A 7 -12.42 -6.93 4.86
N PHE A 8 -12.12 -5.63 4.81
CA PHE A 8 -10.77 -5.08 4.78
C PHE A 8 -9.89 -5.54 5.95
N SER A 9 -10.38 -5.39 7.19
CA SER A 9 -9.64 -5.70 8.41
C SER A 9 -9.61 -7.20 8.71
N GLN A 10 -10.65 -7.94 8.32
CA GLN A 10 -10.66 -9.41 8.36
C GLN A 10 -9.56 -10.00 7.49
N LEU A 11 -9.46 -9.58 6.22
CA LEU A 11 -8.52 -10.16 5.27
C LEU A 11 -7.05 -10.02 5.70
N ARG A 12 -6.67 -8.87 6.24
CA ARG A 12 -5.28 -8.65 6.71
C ARG A 12 -4.99 -9.26 8.07
N SER A 13 -6.02 -9.56 8.88
CA SER A 13 -5.87 -10.34 10.11
C SER A 13 -5.59 -11.83 9.84
N GLU A 14 -5.94 -12.33 8.65
CA GLU A 14 -5.66 -13.69 8.21
C GLU A 14 -4.20 -13.88 7.73
N LEU A 15 -3.49 -12.77 7.47
CA LEU A 15 -2.11 -12.81 7.03
C LEU A 15 -1.18 -13.20 8.18
N LYS A 16 -0.48 -14.33 7.99
CA LYS A 16 0.52 -14.82 8.96
C LYS A 16 1.77 -13.96 9.05
N VAL A 17 2.04 -13.18 8.00
CA VAL A 17 3.22 -12.32 7.88
C VAL A 17 2.75 -10.94 7.43
N ALA A 18 3.32 -9.89 8.02
CA ALA A 18 3.01 -8.53 7.64
C ALA A 18 3.40 -8.27 6.16
N PRO A 19 2.54 -7.62 5.35
CA PRO A 19 2.78 -7.39 3.93
C PRO A 19 4.13 -6.73 3.61
N ASP A 20 4.53 -5.70 4.37
CA ASP A 20 5.81 -4.99 4.22
C ASP A 20 7.02 -5.94 4.19
N LYS A 21 7.01 -6.98 5.04
CA LYS A 21 8.07 -7.98 5.07
C LYS A 21 8.06 -8.88 3.84
N VAL A 22 6.87 -9.23 3.34
CA VAL A 22 6.73 -10.06 2.15
C VAL A 22 7.15 -9.28 0.91
N PHE A 23 6.70 -8.04 0.76
CA PHE A 23 7.07 -7.14 -0.33
C PHE A 23 8.58 -6.89 -0.37
N SER A 24 9.20 -6.58 0.78
CA SER A 24 10.66 -6.43 0.86
C SER A 24 11.41 -7.69 0.41
N ALA A 25 10.91 -8.88 0.79
CA ALA A 25 11.50 -10.13 0.33
C ALA A 25 11.30 -10.35 -1.18
N MET A 26 10.12 -10.01 -1.72
CA MET A 26 9.82 -10.11 -3.15
C MET A 26 10.76 -9.23 -3.99
N ILE A 27 10.93 -7.95 -3.62
CA ILE A 27 11.89 -7.05 -4.28
C ILE A 27 13.28 -7.68 -4.29
N LYS A 28 13.77 -8.11 -3.13
CA LYS A 28 15.09 -8.74 -2.99
C LYS A 28 15.26 -10.00 -3.84
N TYR A 29 14.21 -10.81 -3.98
CA TYR A 29 14.27 -12.02 -4.81
C TYR A 29 14.21 -11.70 -6.30
N ALA A 30 13.46 -10.68 -6.70
CA ALA A 30 13.44 -10.19 -8.08
C ALA A 30 14.81 -9.59 -8.49
N GLU A 31 15.43 -8.76 -7.64
CA GLU A 31 16.78 -8.22 -7.87
C GLU A 31 17.87 -9.29 -8.01
N LYS A 32 17.66 -10.45 -7.38
CA LYS A 32 18.59 -11.59 -7.41
C LYS A 32 18.22 -12.65 -8.45
N GLU A 33 17.17 -12.40 -9.22
CA GLU A 33 16.62 -13.34 -10.21
C GLU A 33 16.23 -14.70 -9.59
N ASP A 34 15.92 -14.72 -8.29
CA ASP A 34 15.54 -15.91 -7.53
C ASP A 34 14.03 -16.15 -7.64
N SER A 35 13.62 -16.60 -8.83
CA SER A 35 12.23 -16.85 -9.18
C SER A 35 11.53 -17.85 -8.23
N VAL A 36 12.27 -18.86 -7.74
CA VAL A 36 11.74 -19.89 -6.84
C VAL A 36 11.32 -19.26 -5.51
N ASN A 37 12.19 -18.44 -4.90
CA ASN A 37 11.87 -17.82 -3.62
C ASN A 37 10.91 -16.63 -3.77
N LEU A 38 10.92 -15.93 -4.91
CA LEU A 38 9.90 -14.93 -5.24
C LEU A 38 8.49 -15.54 -5.22
N ILE A 39 8.29 -16.65 -5.95
CA ILE A 39 6.99 -17.35 -6.00
C ILE A 39 6.58 -17.90 -4.63
N LYS A 40 7.53 -18.33 -3.78
CA LYS A 40 7.24 -18.75 -2.41
C LYS A 40 6.77 -17.57 -1.55
N SER A 41 7.45 -16.43 -1.64
CA SER A 41 7.08 -15.21 -0.91
C SER A 41 5.65 -14.78 -1.19
N MET A 42 5.24 -14.77 -2.47
CA MET A 42 3.90 -14.36 -2.88
C MET A 42 2.77 -15.13 -2.20
N LYS A 43 2.98 -16.42 -1.87
CA LYS A 43 1.96 -17.24 -1.19
C LYS A 43 1.56 -16.69 0.17
N HIS A 44 2.43 -15.92 0.83
CA HIS A 44 2.13 -15.31 2.13
C HIS A 44 1.15 -14.15 2.05
N ILE A 45 0.93 -13.60 0.85
CA ILE A 45 -0.02 -12.51 0.57
C ILE A 45 -1.11 -12.94 -0.42
N ASP A 46 -1.29 -14.24 -0.66
CA ASP A 46 -2.33 -14.75 -1.57
C ASP A 46 -3.73 -14.15 -1.30
N PRO A 47 -4.18 -13.96 -0.04
CA PRO A 47 -5.45 -13.27 0.22
C PRO A 47 -5.52 -11.85 -0.35
N LEU A 48 -4.43 -11.07 -0.26
CA LEU A 48 -4.35 -9.73 -0.84
C LEU A 48 -4.38 -9.79 -2.37
N LEU A 49 -3.64 -10.72 -2.97
CA LEU A 49 -3.59 -10.89 -4.42
C LEU A 49 -4.98 -11.24 -5.00
N ILE A 50 -5.73 -12.12 -4.32
CA ILE A 50 -7.11 -12.48 -4.70
C ILE A 50 -8.04 -11.27 -4.59
N ARG A 51 -7.93 -10.49 -3.49
CA ARG A 51 -8.71 -9.26 -3.33
C ARG A 51 -8.42 -8.27 -4.45
N PHE A 52 -7.15 -8.08 -4.81
CA PHE A 52 -6.79 -7.12 -5.85
C PHE A 52 -7.26 -7.56 -7.24
N GLN A 53 -7.23 -8.86 -7.52
CA GLN A 53 -7.86 -9.40 -8.72
C GLN A 53 -9.37 -9.09 -8.75
N GLN A 54 -10.08 -9.27 -7.63
CA GLN A 54 -11.52 -9.04 -7.57
C GLN A 54 -11.91 -7.55 -7.62
N GLN A 55 -11.12 -6.69 -6.98
CA GLN A 55 -11.46 -5.27 -6.79
C GLN A 55 -10.90 -4.36 -7.90
N TYR A 56 -9.72 -4.70 -8.43
CA TYR A 56 -9.00 -3.87 -9.40
C TYR A 56 -8.81 -4.56 -10.76
N ASP A 57 -9.38 -5.76 -10.95
CA ASP A 57 -9.26 -6.58 -12.16
C ASP A 57 -7.79 -6.80 -12.60
N ARG A 58 -6.89 -6.92 -11.62
CA ARG A 58 -5.45 -7.08 -11.84
C ARG A 58 -4.92 -8.34 -11.18
N ASP A 59 -4.56 -9.34 -11.99
CA ASP A 59 -3.93 -10.58 -11.50
C ASP A 59 -2.40 -10.44 -11.45
N PHE A 60 -1.92 -9.74 -10.41
CA PHE A 60 -0.48 -9.57 -10.16
C PHE A 60 0.29 -10.90 -10.10
N LYS A 61 -0.37 -11.98 -9.66
CA LYS A 61 0.26 -13.29 -9.55
C LYS A 61 0.51 -13.92 -10.91
N LEU A 62 -0.43 -13.74 -11.84
CA LEU A 62 -0.27 -14.18 -13.22
C LEU A 62 0.79 -13.32 -13.93
N ILE A 63 0.68 -11.99 -13.85
CA ILE A 63 1.60 -11.06 -14.52
C ILE A 63 3.05 -11.34 -14.11
N ILE A 64 3.35 -11.41 -12.79
CA ILE A 64 4.71 -11.72 -12.31
C ILE A 64 5.21 -13.07 -12.86
N LYS A 65 4.34 -14.08 -12.98
CA LYS A 65 4.74 -15.38 -13.52
C LYS A 65 5.00 -15.35 -15.02
N GLU A 66 4.35 -14.45 -15.75
CA GLU A 66 4.56 -14.27 -17.19
C GLU A 66 5.88 -13.53 -17.42
N ASP A 67 6.13 -12.42 -16.72
CA ASP A 67 7.40 -11.67 -16.81
C ASP A 67 8.61 -12.53 -16.43
N LEU A 68 8.45 -13.42 -15.42
CA LEU A 68 9.48 -14.38 -15.04
C LEU A 68 9.81 -15.40 -16.15
N LYS A 69 8.85 -15.76 -17.01
CA LYS A 69 9.09 -16.66 -18.15
C LYS A 69 9.80 -15.93 -19.29
N GLU A 70 9.50 -14.64 -19.45
CA GLU A 70 10.12 -13.76 -20.45
C GLU A 70 11.55 -13.37 -20.05
N GLY A 71 11.93 -13.57 -18.79
CA GLY A 71 13.29 -13.38 -18.28
C GLY A 71 13.62 -11.92 -17.98
N SER A 72 12.61 -11.07 -17.82
CA SER A 72 12.78 -9.63 -17.57
C SER A 72 12.66 -9.31 -16.08
N SER A 73 13.80 -9.33 -15.39
CA SER A 73 13.86 -8.96 -13.96
C SER A 73 13.37 -7.52 -13.70
N SER A 74 13.54 -6.61 -14.67
CA SER A 74 13.02 -5.24 -14.58
C SER A 74 11.51 -5.18 -14.62
N ASP A 75 10.86 -5.98 -15.49
CA ASP A 75 9.39 -5.97 -15.61
C ASP A 75 8.75 -6.57 -14.37
N VAL A 76 9.36 -7.64 -13.83
CA VAL A 76 8.97 -8.21 -12.52
C VAL A 76 9.03 -7.14 -11.41
N LEU A 77 10.10 -6.34 -11.35
CA LEU A 77 10.23 -5.29 -10.35
C LEU A 77 9.17 -4.19 -10.50
N ILE A 78 8.84 -3.80 -11.74
CA ILE A 78 7.76 -2.85 -12.03
C ILE A 78 6.43 -3.39 -11.47
N VAL A 79 6.10 -4.65 -11.75
CA VAL A 79 4.84 -5.25 -11.30
C VAL A 79 4.80 -5.42 -9.78
N ILE A 80 5.93 -5.70 -9.13
CA ILE A 80 6.03 -5.72 -7.67
C ILE A 80 5.80 -4.32 -7.10
N ASN A 81 6.39 -3.27 -7.69
CA ASN A 81 6.16 -1.89 -7.25
C ASN A 81 4.69 -1.48 -7.41
N ASP A 82 4.05 -1.87 -8.52
CA ASP A 82 2.62 -1.65 -8.74
C ASP A 82 1.74 -2.38 -7.72
N LEU A 83 2.13 -3.60 -7.33
CA LEU A 83 1.43 -4.38 -6.31
C LEU A 83 1.47 -3.65 -4.96
N ILE A 84 2.64 -3.17 -4.57
CA ILE A 84 2.83 -2.43 -3.31
C ILE A 84 2.06 -1.11 -3.36
N TYR A 85 2.11 -0.39 -4.48
CA TYR A 85 1.32 0.81 -4.72
C TYR A 85 -0.20 0.54 -4.59
N THR A 86 -0.68 -0.56 -5.17
CA THR A 86 -2.10 -0.95 -5.07
C THR A 86 -2.51 -1.22 -3.63
N ASP A 87 -1.63 -1.86 -2.84
CA ASP A 87 -1.84 -2.09 -1.41
C ASP A 87 -1.98 -0.77 -0.62
N ILE A 88 -1.10 0.19 -0.89
CA ILE A 88 -1.13 1.53 -0.28
C ILE A 88 -2.45 2.24 -0.62
N ILE A 89 -2.84 2.25 -1.90
CA ILE A 89 -4.08 2.90 -2.36
C ILE A 89 -5.32 2.24 -1.74
N ASP A 90 -5.34 0.91 -1.63
CA ASP A 90 -6.43 0.18 -0.99
C ASP A 90 -6.58 0.61 0.49
N ILE A 91 -5.48 0.74 1.23
CA ILE A 91 -5.50 1.24 2.62
C ILE A 91 -6.00 2.69 2.69
N LEU A 92 -5.43 3.59 1.88
CA LEU A 92 -5.78 5.01 1.95
C LEU A 92 -7.25 5.25 1.56
N ASN A 93 -7.76 4.53 0.56
CA ASN A 93 -9.18 4.54 0.22
C ASN A 93 -10.04 3.94 1.34
N GLY A 94 -9.61 2.84 1.95
CA GLY A 94 -10.32 2.27 3.10
C GLY A 94 -10.45 3.23 4.27
N VAL A 95 -9.40 4.02 4.56
CA VAL A 95 -9.46 5.09 5.57
C VAL A 95 -10.37 6.24 5.12
N LYS A 96 -10.26 6.67 3.86
CA LYS A 96 -11.03 7.78 3.28
C LYS A 96 -12.53 7.50 3.24
N ASN A 97 -12.91 6.30 2.80
CA ASN A 97 -14.29 5.87 2.62
C ASN A 97 -14.96 5.38 3.91
N GLY A 98 -14.21 5.31 5.02
CA GLY A 98 -14.73 4.83 6.30
C GLY A 98 -14.80 3.30 6.41
N GLU A 99 -14.26 2.53 5.47
CA GLU A 99 -14.17 1.06 5.57
C GLU A 99 -13.21 0.62 6.69
N ILE A 100 -12.29 1.50 7.08
CA ILE A 100 -11.39 1.37 8.21
C ILE A 100 -11.83 2.36 9.29
N GLU A 101 -12.69 1.91 10.21
CA GLU A 101 -13.26 2.79 11.25
C GLU A 101 -12.35 2.92 12.47
N THR A 102 -11.62 1.86 12.82
CA THR A 102 -10.79 1.80 14.03
C THR A 102 -9.30 1.76 13.70
N ASN A 103 -8.48 2.28 14.62
CA ASN A 103 -7.02 2.24 14.51
C ASN A 103 -6.46 2.82 13.20
N LYS A 104 -7.11 3.85 12.62
CA LYS A 104 -6.71 4.47 11.34
C LYS A 104 -5.22 4.82 11.29
N GLY A 105 -4.65 5.32 12.39
CA GLY A 105 -3.22 5.64 12.46
C GLY A 105 -2.31 4.42 12.27
N VAL A 106 -2.72 3.23 12.74
CA VAL A 106 -1.99 1.97 12.52
C VAL A 106 -2.03 1.59 11.03
N TRP A 107 -3.19 1.72 10.40
CA TRP A 107 -3.36 1.45 8.98
C TRP A 107 -2.53 2.37 8.10
N ILE A 108 -2.54 3.67 8.40
CA ILE A 108 -1.70 4.67 7.72
C ILE A 108 -0.21 4.34 7.92
N LYS A 109 0.18 3.88 9.11
CA LYS A 109 1.56 3.44 9.37
C LYS A 109 1.96 2.21 8.57
N ILE A 110 1.03 1.28 8.32
CA ILE A 110 1.27 0.14 7.42
C ILE A 110 1.48 0.64 6.00
N ALA A 111 0.55 1.45 5.47
CA ALA A 111 0.69 2.06 4.14
C ALA A 111 1.99 2.87 3.98
N TYR A 112 2.44 3.55 5.04
CA TYR A 112 3.71 4.27 5.02
C TYR A 112 4.93 3.33 4.91
N LYS A 113 4.91 2.18 5.60
CA LYS A 113 6.01 1.21 5.48
C LYS A 113 6.10 0.62 4.09
N ASP A 114 4.94 0.31 3.49
CA ASP A 114 4.86 -0.15 2.11
C ASP A 114 5.35 0.94 1.15
N TYR A 115 4.97 2.20 1.39
CA TYR A 115 5.45 3.35 0.63
C TYR A 115 6.98 3.49 0.67
N VAL A 116 7.61 3.29 1.84
CA VAL A 116 9.07 3.38 1.97
C VAL A 116 9.78 2.35 1.06
N LEU A 117 9.16 1.22 0.74
CA LEU A 117 9.73 0.23 -0.19
C LEU A 117 9.74 0.73 -1.63
N ILE A 118 8.71 1.47 -2.05
CA ILE A 118 8.61 2.03 -3.42
C ILE A 118 9.16 3.46 -3.52
N SER A 119 9.51 4.10 -2.40
CA SER A 119 10.13 5.43 -2.37
C SER A 119 11.34 5.57 -3.31
N PRO A 120 12.26 4.60 -3.43
CA PRO A 120 13.35 4.67 -4.42
C PRO A 120 12.85 4.74 -5.86
N TYR A 121 11.77 4.02 -6.19
CA TYR A 121 11.14 4.07 -7.51
C TYR A 121 10.50 5.45 -7.76
N VAL A 122 9.79 5.99 -6.77
CA VAL A 122 9.21 7.34 -6.83
C VAL A 122 10.29 8.41 -6.99
N VAL A 123 11.44 8.28 -6.33
CA VAL A 123 12.55 9.24 -6.47
C VAL A 123 13.14 9.22 -7.88
N SER A 124 13.04 8.08 -8.58
CA SER A 124 13.62 7.89 -9.92
C SER A 124 12.86 8.57 -11.05
N VAL A 125 11.60 8.98 -10.82
CA VAL A 125 10.78 9.68 -11.83
C VAL A 125 11.04 11.20 -11.83
N ASP A 126 10.59 11.90 -12.87
CA ASP A 126 10.76 13.35 -13.00
C ASP A 126 10.13 14.13 -11.83
N ASN A 127 10.91 15.02 -11.20
CA ASN A 127 10.55 15.71 -9.95
C ASN A 127 10.20 14.73 -8.80
N GLY A 128 10.73 13.51 -8.83
CA GLY A 128 10.42 12.44 -7.89
C GLY A 128 10.88 12.71 -6.46
N PHE A 129 12.00 13.42 -6.28
CA PHE A 129 12.54 13.74 -4.96
C PHE A 129 11.59 14.65 -4.15
N GLU A 130 11.08 15.70 -4.77
CA GLU A 130 10.14 16.66 -4.18
C GLU A 130 8.80 15.98 -3.89
N GLN A 131 8.34 15.13 -4.79
CA GLN A 131 7.13 14.33 -4.61
C GLN A 131 7.29 13.33 -3.46
N ASP A 132 8.43 12.65 -3.37
CA ASP A 132 8.73 11.72 -2.28
C ASP A 132 8.75 12.43 -0.93
N ARG A 133 9.40 13.59 -0.86
CA ARG A 133 9.43 14.41 0.36
C ARG A 133 8.02 14.86 0.77
N LEU A 134 7.19 15.27 -0.19
CA LEU A 134 5.81 15.67 0.07
C LEU A 134 4.96 14.50 0.57
N LEU A 135 5.09 13.32 -0.06
CA LEU A 135 4.39 12.11 0.35
C LEU A 135 4.78 11.67 1.77
N LYS A 136 6.08 11.63 2.09
CA LYS A 136 6.57 11.33 3.45
C LYS A 136 6.01 12.30 4.48
N ASN A 137 6.01 13.60 4.19
CA ASN A 137 5.43 14.61 5.07
C ASN A 137 3.93 14.41 5.28
N ASN A 138 3.19 14.09 4.21
CA ASN A 138 1.75 13.86 4.28
C ASN A 138 1.41 12.59 5.07
N PHE A 139 2.18 11.50 4.92
CA PHE A 139 2.06 10.31 5.76
C PHE A 139 2.28 10.64 7.25
N HIS A 140 3.33 11.40 7.60
CA HIS A 140 3.56 11.81 8.99
C HIS A 140 2.43 12.68 9.54
N LYS A 141 1.91 13.61 8.73
CA LYS A 141 0.77 14.46 9.12
C LYS A 141 -0.49 13.62 9.36
N LEU A 142 -0.81 12.68 8.46
CA LEU A 142 -1.93 11.75 8.64
C LEU A 142 -1.75 10.90 9.90
N MET A 143 -0.57 10.30 10.12
CA MET A 143 -0.32 9.53 11.34
C MET A 143 -0.54 10.37 12.59
N SER A 144 -0.11 11.64 12.60
CA SER A 144 -0.30 12.55 13.74
C SER A 144 -1.77 12.90 13.98
N ILE A 145 -2.56 13.11 12.92
CA ILE A 145 -4.01 13.36 13.00
C ILE A 145 -4.72 12.13 13.60
N HIS A 146 -4.29 10.93 13.25
CA HIS A 146 -4.94 9.68 13.66
C HIS A 146 -4.30 8.99 14.88
N SER A 147 -3.23 9.55 15.46
CA SER A 147 -2.57 9.04 16.67
C SER A 147 -2.98 9.77 17.95
N SER A 148 -3.61 10.93 17.83
CA SER A 148 -4.04 11.72 18.98
C SER A 148 -5.37 11.16 19.51
N GLU A 149 -5.32 10.45 20.64
CA GLU A 149 -6.47 10.14 21.50
C GLU A 149 -7.08 11.40 22.16
N SER A 150 -7.13 12.53 21.46
CA SER A 150 -7.95 13.68 21.85
C SER A 150 -9.24 13.64 21.04
N GLY A 151 -10.03 12.59 21.28
CA GLY A 151 -11.47 12.68 21.14
C GLY A 151 -11.96 13.85 22.01
N TYR A 152 -12.99 14.55 21.55
CA TYR A 152 -13.53 15.80 22.12
C TYR A 152 -12.74 17.05 21.76
N LEU A 153 -12.83 17.47 20.50
CA LEU A 153 -13.16 18.84 20.05
C LEU A 153 -12.88 18.92 18.53
N SER A 154 -13.84 19.47 17.76
CA SER A 154 -13.81 19.68 16.29
C SER A 154 -14.19 18.50 15.36
N ASN A 155 -15.41 17.98 15.49
CA ASN A 155 -15.96 16.94 14.59
C ASN A 155 -16.28 17.40 13.15
N GLY A 156 -16.00 18.65 12.76
CA GLY A 156 -16.35 19.20 11.43
C GLY A 156 -15.15 19.64 10.56
N GLU A 157 -14.15 20.30 11.15
CA GLU A 157 -12.99 20.80 10.38
C GLU A 157 -11.92 19.73 10.19
N ASN A 158 -11.67 18.90 11.21
CA ASN A 158 -10.68 17.82 11.12
C ASN A 158 -11.09 16.69 10.16
N SER A 159 -12.41 16.47 9.95
CA SER A 159 -12.90 15.48 8.99
C SER A 159 -12.64 15.92 7.54
N ASN A 160 -12.87 17.20 7.22
CA ASN A 160 -12.63 17.75 5.88
C ASN A 160 -11.14 17.80 5.55
N ILE A 161 -10.31 18.28 6.48
CA ILE A 161 -8.85 18.34 6.30
C ILE A 161 -8.25 16.94 6.07
N ASN A 162 -8.79 15.91 6.72
CA ASN A 162 -8.36 14.52 6.53
C ASN A 162 -8.74 13.96 5.15
N SER A 163 -9.98 14.21 4.69
CA SER A 163 -10.44 13.76 3.37
C SER A 163 -9.68 14.42 2.23
N ASP A 164 -9.41 15.72 2.35
CA ASP A 164 -8.65 16.49 1.35
C ASP A 164 -7.19 16.01 1.29
N LEU A 165 -6.56 15.80 2.45
CA LEU A 165 -5.17 15.31 2.51
C LEU A 165 -5.04 13.89 1.94
N LEU A 166 -5.98 13.00 2.25
CA LEU A 166 -6.02 11.64 1.66
C LEU A 166 -6.19 11.70 0.14
N THR A 167 -7.03 12.60 -0.37
CA THR A 167 -7.24 12.80 -1.81
C THR A 167 -5.96 13.28 -2.49
N ILE A 168 -5.32 14.31 -1.94
CA ILE A 168 -4.03 14.83 -2.45
C ILE A 168 -2.97 13.72 -2.47
N MET A 169 -2.89 12.89 -1.42
CA MET A 169 -1.93 11.78 -1.38
C MET A 169 -2.19 10.73 -2.45
N ILE A 170 -3.45 10.33 -2.64
CA ILE A 170 -3.83 9.36 -3.67
C ILE A 170 -3.49 9.90 -5.07
N GLU A 171 -3.75 11.18 -5.33
CA GLU A 171 -3.42 11.83 -6.60
C GLU A 171 -1.91 11.95 -6.83
N LEU A 172 -1.15 12.33 -5.81
CA LEU A 172 0.32 12.38 -5.88
C LEU A 172 0.92 11.00 -6.14
N LEU A 173 0.45 9.96 -5.44
CA LEU A 173 0.91 8.59 -5.65
C LEU A 173 0.59 8.12 -7.08
N ARG A 174 -0.62 8.40 -7.59
CA ARG A 174 -0.99 8.09 -8.99
C ARG A 174 -0.03 8.74 -9.97
N LYS A 175 0.29 10.02 -9.77
CA LYS A 175 1.21 10.76 -10.64
C LYS A 175 2.64 10.18 -10.62
N CYS A 176 3.10 9.67 -9.49
CA CYS A 176 4.43 9.06 -9.38
C CYS A 176 4.53 7.68 -10.06
N MET A 177 3.40 7.00 -10.24
CA MET A 177 3.32 5.61 -10.71
C MET A 177 2.73 5.50 -12.13
N SER A 178 2.49 6.61 -12.82
CA SER A 178 2.01 6.68 -14.21
C SER A 178 3.16 7.01 -15.15
#